data_AF-W6TZE4-F1
#
_entry.id   AF-W6TZE4-F1
#
_cell.length_a   1.000
_cell.length_b   1.000
_cell.length_c   1.000
_cell.angle_alpha   90.00
_cell.angle_beta   90.00
_cell.angle_gamma   90.00
#
_symmetry.space_group_name_H-M   'P 1'
#
loop_
_entity.id
_entity.type
_entity.pdbx_description
1 polymer ?
#
loop_
_entity_poly.entity_id
_entity_poly.type
_entity_poly.pdbx_seq_one_letter_code
_entity_poly.pdbx_strand_id
1 'polypeptide(L)'
;MQSSAEVDILYPHQGIVIPIEIKSGSTGSLKSLHQFIDVSDHPYAIRMYAGKFNLERAMTPGKKPYLLLNLPYYLGTLLPLYAEWLITQKL
;
A
#
# COMPACT_ATOMS: atom_id res chain seq x y z
N MET A 1 0.61 18.52 -16.88
CA MET A 1 1.79 17.79 -16.38
C MET A 1 1.28 16.54 -15.66
N GLN A 2 1.49 15.35 -16.22
CA GLN A 2 1.25 14.10 -15.49
C GLN A 2 2.34 14.00 -14.42
N SER A 3 1.99 14.29 -13.17
CA SER A 3 2.85 13.96 -12.05
C SER A 3 2.96 12.44 -12.00
N SER A 4 4.17 11.90 -12.15
CA SER A 4 4.41 10.48 -11.83
C SER A 4 4.03 10.25 -10.37
N ALA A 5 3.33 9.16 -10.07
CA ALA A 5 3.10 8.74 -8.70
C ALA A 5 4.42 8.18 -8.16
N GLU A 6 5.12 8.94 -7.33
CA GLU A 6 6.37 8.51 -6.71
C GLU A 6 6.07 7.87 -5.36
N VAL A 7 6.20 6.55 -5.30
CA VAL A 7 6.07 5.73 -4.08
C VAL A 7 7.45 5.24 -3.68
N ASP A 8 7.70 5.06 -2.38
CA ASP A 8 9.05 4.77 -1.85
C ASP A 8 9.60 3.42 -2.33
N ILE A 9 8.74 2.39 -2.39
CA ILE A 9 9.12 1.04 -2.82
C ILE A 9 8.03 0.48 -3.74
N LEU A 10 8.46 -0.14 -4.83
CA LEU A 10 7.65 -1.02 -5.66
C LEU A 10 8.02 -2.46 -5.35
N TYR A 11 7.03 -3.27 -4.96
CA TYR A 11 7.24 -4.67 -4.59
C TYR A 11 6.55 -5.61 -5.58
N PRO A 12 7.29 -6.17 -6.56
CA PRO A 12 6.75 -7.16 -7.49
C PRO A 12 6.40 -8.46 -6.76
N HIS A 13 5.18 -8.95 -6.94
CA HIS A 13 4.73 -10.20 -6.35
C HIS A 13 3.63 -10.82 -7.22
N GLN A 14 3.78 -12.09 -7.62
CA GLN A 14 2.79 -12.85 -8.40
C GLN A 14 2.18 -12.10 -9.60
N GLY A 15 3.00 -11.37 -10.36
CA GLY A 15 2.56 -10.67 -11.57
C GLY A 15 1.90 -9.31 -11.34
N ILE A 16 1.80 -8.84 -10.09
CA ILE A 16 1.41 -7.47 -9.75
C ILE A 16 2.58 -6.71 -9.10
N VAL A 17 2.47 -5.39 -9.03
CA VAL A 17 3.45 -4.53 -8.36
C VAL A 17 2.75 -3.80 -7.22
N ILE A 18 2.98 -4.26 -5.99
CA ILE A 18 2.37 -3.68 -4.79
C ILE A 18 3.13 -2.41 -4.43
N PRO A 19 2.48 -1.23 -4.44
CA PRO A 19 3.12 0.00 -4.01
C PRO A 19 3.23 0.04 -2.49
N ILE A 20 4.38 0.50 -1.99
CA ILE A 20 4.66 0.63 -0.57
C ILE A 20 5.12 2.05 -0.27
N GLU A 21 4.53 2.63 0.78
CA GLU A 21 4.89 3.94 1.31
C GLU A 21 5.45 3.80 2.73
N ILE A 22 6.57 4.46 3.02
CA ILE A 22 7.23 4.51 4.32
C ILE A 22 6.86 5.83 5.01
N LYS A 23 6.22 5.77 6.18
CA LYS A 23 5.79 6.96 6.93
C LYS A 23 6.33 6.94 8.36
N SER A 24 7.02 8.01 8.75
CA SER A 24 7.52 8.20 10.12
C SER A 24 6.42 8.34 11.19
N GLY A 25 5.15 8.57 10.82
CA GLY A 25 4.01 8.66 11.73
C GLY A 25 2.66 8.38 11.05
N SER A 26 1.57 8.52 11.80
CA SER A 26 0.20 8.35 11.28
C SER A 26 -0.30 9.56 10.47
N THR A 27 0.33 10.72 10.64
CA THR A 27 -0.05 12.00 10.02
C THR A 27 0.77 12.25 8.76
N GLY A 28 0.30 11.71 7.62
CA GLY A 28 0.88 11.97 6.30
C GLY A 28 -0.11 11.57 5.23
N SER A 29 -0.23 12.36 4.16
CA SER A 29 -1.15 12.02 3.08
C SER A 29 -0.68 10.75 2.34
N LEU A 30 -1.63 9.94 1.89
CA LEU A 30 -1.41 8.75 1.05
C LEU A 30 -1.50 9.11 -0.43
N LYS A 31 -1.13 10.35 -0.80
CA LYS A 31 -1.36 10.89 -2.14
C LYS A 31 -0.73 10.02 -3.23
N SER A 32 0.55 9.68 -3.09
CA SER A 32 1.26 8.83 -4.06
C SER A 32 0.66 7.44 -4.16
N LEU A 33 0.36 6.82 -3.02
CA LEU A 33 -0.35 5.54 -2.97
C LEU A 33 -1.70 5.58 -3.70
N HIS A 34 -2.52 6.60 -3.45
CA HIS A 34 -3.79 6.75 -4.14
C HIS A 34 -3.63 6.90 -5.66
N GLN A 35 -2.68 7.72 -6.10
CA GLN A 35 -2.40 7.92 -7.52
C GLN A 35 -1.93 6.63 -8.19
N PHE A 36 -1.10 5.83 -7.51
CA PHE A 36 -0.65 4.53 -8.01
C PHE A 36 -1.82 3.54 -8.10
N ILE A 37 -2.64 3.45 -7.04
CA ILE A 37 -3.80 2.56 -7.01
C ILE A 37 -4.83 2.91 -8.08
N ASP A 38 -5.08 4.20 -8.34
CA ASP A 38 -6.02 4.64 -9.37
C ASP A 38 -5.69 4.05 -10.76
N VAL A 39 -4.39 3.95 -11.09
CA VAL A 39 -3.93 3.40 -12.38
C VAL A 39 -3.59 1.90 -12.37
N SER A 40 -3.62 1.24 -11.20
CA SER A 40 -3.26 -0.18 -11.07
C SER A 40 -4.45 -1.12 -11.31
N ASP A 41 -4.23 -2.31 -11.88
CA ASP A 41 -5.30 -3.29 -12.07
C ASP A 41 -5.61 -4.14 -10.81
N HIS A 42 -4.97 -3.83 -9.68
CA HIS A 42 -5.17 -4.53 -8.41
C HIS A 42 -5.45 -3.55 -7.25
N PRO A 43 -6.17 -3.99 -6.20
CA PRO A 43 -6.60 -3.13 -5.09
C PRO A 43 -5.73 -3.28 -3.83
N TYR A 44 -4.40 -3.41 -3.96
CA TYR A 44 -3.52 -3.74 -2.83
C TYR A 44 -2.41 -2.71 -2.67
N ALA A 45 -2.25 -2.18 -1.46
CA ALA A 45 -1.19 -1.25 -1.08
C ALA A 45 -0.64 -1.58 0.31
N ILE A 46 0.61 -1.18 0.58
CA ILE A 46 1.23 -1.32 1.91
C ILE A 46 1.69 0.06 2.41
N ARG A 47 1.43 0.35 3.69
CA ARG A 47 2.05 1.45 4.42
C ARG A 47 2.95 0.87 5.50
N MET A 48 4.25 1.13 5.42
CA MET A 48 5.21 0.81 6.48
C MET A 48 5.37 2.00 7.43
N TYR A 49 5.10 1.81 8.72
CA TYR A 49 5.12 2.93 9.68
C TYR A 49 5.30 2.50 11.15
N ALA A 50 5.38 3.46 12.07
CA ALA A 50 5.52 3.22 13.52
C ALA A 50 4.19 2.89 14.24
N GLY A 51 3.09 2.69 13.51
CA GLY A 51 1.78 2.40 14.10
C GLY A 51 1.52 0.91 14.33
N LYS A 52 0.24 0.54 14.42
CA LYS A 52 -0.20 -0.84 14.66
C LYS A 52 -0.42 -1.59 13.35
N PHE A 53 -0.28 -2.91 13.42
CA PHE A 53 -0.71 -3.78 12.33
C PHE A 53 -2.22 -3.62 12.13
N ASN A 54 -2.64 -3.31 10.90
CA ASN A 54 -4.05 -3.15 10.56
C ASN A 54 -4.28 -3.34 9.06
N LEU A 55 -5.30 -4.09 8.68
CA LEU A 55 -5.80 -4.13 7.31
C LEU A 55 -7.04 -3.23 7.22
N GLU A 56 -6.97 -2.17 6.43
CA GLU A 56 -8.09 -1.24 6.27
C GLU A 56 -8.62 -1.23 4.84
N ARG A 57 -9.94 -1.05 4.72
CA ARG A 57 -10.58 -0.69 3.45
C ARG A 57 -10.46 0.82 3.30
N ALA A 58 -9.74 1.24 2.27
CA ALA A 58 -9.51 2.64 1.94
C ALA A 58 -10.13 2.96 0.57
N MET A 59 -10.27 4.25 0.29
CA MET A 59 -10.81 4.76 -0.96
C MET A 59 -9.85 5.80 -1.52
N THR A 60 -9.54 5.75 -2.81
CA THR A 60 -8.83 6.84 -3.47
C THR A 60 -9.76 8.06 -3.62
N PRO A 61 -9.21 9.27 -3.83
CA PRO A 61 -10.01 10.43 -4.23
C PRO A 61 -10.81 10.18 -5.52
N GLY A 62 -10.31 9.31 -6.41
CA GLY A 62 -11.00 8.80 -7.60
C GLY A 62 -12.13 7.80 -7.34
N LYS A 63 -12.47 7.53 -6.07
CA LYS A 63 -13.49 6.56 -5.64
C LYS A 63 -13.17 5.10 -5.99
N LYS A 64 -11.89 4.76 -6.13
CA LYS A 64 -11.45 3.38 -6.28
C LYS A 64 -11.22 2.76 -4.89
N PRO A 65 -11.96 1.71 -4.50
CA PRO A 65 -11.72 1.03 -3.24
C PRO A 65 -10.43 0.21 -3.30
N TYR A 66 -9.70 0.12 -2.19
CA TYR A 66 -8.52 -0.73 -2.08
C TYR A 66 -8.27 -1.18 -0.63
N LEU A 67 -7.48 -2.24 -0.47
CA LEU A 67 -6.97 -2.70 0.82
C LEU A 67 -5.62 -2.05 1.09
N LEU A 68 -5.51 -1.36 2.21
CA LEU A 68 -4.25 -0.82 2.71
C LEU A 68 -3.79 -1.65 3.90
N LEU A 69 -2.65 -2.32 3.72
CA LEU A 69 -1.98 -3.01 4.81
C LEU A 69 -1.06 -2.04 5.55
N ASN A 70 -1.43 -1.72 6.78
CA ASN A 70 -0.58 -1.01 7.71
C ASN A 70 0.38 -1.98 8.37
N LEU A 71 1.65 -1.94 7.95
CA LEU A 71 2.71 -2.84 8.41
C LEU A 71 3.66 -2.09 9.35
N PRO A 72 3.70 -2.43 10.65
CA PRO A 72 4.67 -1.85 11.57
C PRO A 72 6.11 -2.15 11.18
N TYR A 73 7.04 -1.23 11.46
CA TYR A 73 8.46 -1.42 11.14
C TYR A 73 9.07 -2.72 11.65
N TYR A 74 8.68 -3.16 12.86
CA TYR A 74 9.18 -4.41 13.44
C TYR A 74 8.74 -5.68 12.68
N LEU A 75 7.77 -5.57 11.76
CA LEU A 75 7.37 -6.65 10.84
C LEU A 75 7.96 -6.49 9.44
N GLY A 76 8.83 -5.49 9.20
CA GLY A 76 9.36 -5.21 7.87
C GLY A 76 10.16 -6.37 7.26
N THR A 77 10.85 -7.18 8.08
CA THR A 77 11.55 -8.38 7.62
C THR A 77 10.61 -9.49 7.18
N LEU A 78 9.33 -9.43 7.59
CA LEU A 78 8.27 -10.36 7.19
C LEU A 78 7.44 -9.82 6.01
N LEU A 79 7.88 -8.73 5.36
CA LEU A 79 7.20 -8.14 4.21
C LEU A 79 6.79 -9.16 3.13
N PRO A 80 7.64 -10.14 2.73
CA PRO A 80 7.23 -11.13 1.73
C PRO A 80 6.02 -11.97 2.16
N LEU A 81 5.99 -12.42 3.42
CA LEU A 81 4.87 -13.21 3.97
C LEU A 81 3.59 -12.39 4.03
N TYR A 82 3.70 -11.12 4.41
CA TYR A 82 2.54 -10.24 4.50
C TYR A 82 2.03 -9.76 3.14
N ALA A 83 2.92 -9.57 2.15
CA ALA A 83 2.53 -9.30 0.78
C ALA A 83 1.78 -10.48 0.16
N GLU A 84 2.27 -11.71 0.38
CA GLU A 84 1.58 -12.94 -0.01
C GLU A 84 0.21 -13.06 0.70
N TRP A 85 0.17 -12.86 2.02
CA TRP A 85 -1.08 -12.88 2.77
C TRP A 85 -2.09 -11.82 2.28
N LEU A 86 -1.62 -10.60 1.97
CA LEU A 86 -2.45 -9.48 1.52
C LEU A 86 -3.22 -9.81 0.23
N ILE A 87 -2.57 -10.45 -0.75
CA ILE A 87 -3.23 -10.76 -2.03
C ILE A 87 -4.26 -11.89 -1.93
N THR A 88 -4.28 -12.63 -0.81
CA THR A 88 -5.36 -13.60 -0.52
C THR A 88 -6.61 -12.94 0.05
N GLN A 89 -6.52 -11.67 0.46
CA GLN A 89 -7.62 -10.91 1.04
C GLN A 89 -8.56 -10.39 -0.06
N LYS A 90 -9.86 -10.34 0.27
CA LYS A 90 -10.90 -9.81 -0.62
C LYS A 90 -11.27 -8.38 -0.23
N LEU A 91 -11.35 -7.53 -1.25
CA LEU A 91 -11.76 -6.14 -1.12
C LEU A 91 -13.20 -5.97 -0.65
#